data_AF-A0A2G2H3S3-F1
#
_entry.id   AF-A0A2G2H3S3-F1
#
_cell.length_a   1.000
_cell.length_b   1.000
_cell.length_c   1.000
_cell.angle_alpha   90.00
_cell.angle_beta   90.00
_cell.angle_gamma   90.00
#
_symmetry.space_group_name_H-M   'P 1'
#
loop_
_entity.id
_entity.type
_entity.pdbx_description
1 polymer ?
#
loop_
_entity_poly.entity_id
_entity_poly.type
_entity_poly.pdbx_seq_one_letter_code
_entity_poly.pdbx_strand_id
1 'polypeptide(L)'
;MTRRRWKHRVPSNLRQAMAWCLDYAREVHNLSVEGIATKMALANHWSIYKWIENGRMPAVLIPAYEAACGIDFVSRFLAGTGGHLVVEIPRGKVCDAQDVMQLQGELSGAIKSLTDFYSGKQTAEDTLAQLKAAMQGLAYHHRNVEQHPHPELPLGGEEDV
;
A
#
# COMPACT_ATOMS: atom_id res chain seq x y z
N MET A 1 7.37 -22.41 -9.65
CA MET A 1 6.69 -21.15 -10.02
C MET A 1 7.45 -20.00 -9.40
N THR A 2 7.95 -19.06 -10.20
CA THR A 2 8.69 -17.88 -9.73
C THR A 2 7.77 -16.99 -8.89
N ARG A 3 8.14 -16.76 -7.63
CA ARG A 3 7.36 -15.96 -6.67
C ARG A 3 7.13 -14.56 -7.25
N ARG A 4 5.88 -14.20 -7.53
CA ARG A 4 5.54 -12.89 -8.11
C ARG A 4 5.87 -11.79 -7.09
N ARG A 5 6.60 -10.76 -7.52
CA ARG A 5 6.90 -9.57 -6.69
C ARG A 5 5.70 -8.63 -6.69
N TRP A 6 4.74 -8.90 -5.80
CA TRP A 6 3.47 -8.17 -5.75
C TRP A 6 3.60 -6.68 -5.42
N LYS A 7 4.49 -6.31 -4.49
CA LYS A 7 4.62 -4.92 -3.99
C LYS A 7 4.98 -3.88 -5.06
N HIS A 8 5.68 -4.29 -6.12
CA HIS A 8 6.18 -3.37 -7.16
C HIS A 8 5.34 -3.39 -8.45
N ARG A 9 4.27 -4.19 -8.49
CA ARG A 9 3.43 -4.30 -9.68
C ARG A 9 2.43 -3.15 -9.76
N VAL A 10 2.25 -2.62 -10.97
CA VAL A 10 1.26 -1.60 -11.28
C VAL A 10 0.26 -2.18 -12.28
N PRO A 11 -1.04 -2.25 -11.94
CA PRO A 11 -2.05 -2.75 -12.86
C PRO A 11 -2.28 -1.75 -14.00
N SER A 12 -2.51 -2.26 -15.21
CA SER A 12 -2.76 -1.45 -16.41
C SER A 12 -4.24 -1.08 -16.58
N ASN A 13 -5.15 -1.82 -15.94
CA ASN A 13 -6.59 -1.57 -15.97
C ASN A 13 -7.27 -2.08 -14.70
N LEU A 14 -8.50 -1.64 -14.46
CA LEU A 14 -9.26 -1.96 -13.25
C LEU A 14 -9.56 -3.47 -13.11
N ARG A 15 -9.80 -4.18 -14.21
CA ARG A 15 -10.01 -5.63 -14.19
C ARG A 15 -8.75 -6.37 -13.73
N GLN A 16 -7.60 -5.95 -14.25
CA GLN A 16 -6.31 -6.49 -13.85
C GLN A 16 -6.00 -6.18 -12.39
N ALA A 17 -6.30 -4.96 -11.92
CA ALA A 17 -6.15 -4.60 -10.51
C ALA A 17 -6.95 -5.56 -9.61
N MET A 18 -8.22 -5.77 -9.91
CA MET A 18 -9.06 -6.69 -9.14
C MET A 18 -8.58 -8.15 -9.23
N ALA A 19 -8.22 -8.63 -10.42
CA ALA A 19 -7.71 -9.99 -10.60
C ALA A 19 -6.40 -10.22 -9.82
N TRP A 20 -5.52 -9.24 -9.79
CA TRP A 20 -4.27 -9.32 -9.03
C TRP A 20 -4.48 -9.31 -7.51
N CYS A 21 -5.53 -8.65 -7.00
CA CYS A 21 -5.92 -8.81 -5.60
C CYS A 21 -6.30 -10.26 -5.28
N LEU A 22 -7.06 -10.94 -6.15
CA LEU A 22 -7.39 -12.36 -5.96
C LEU A 22 -6.16 -13.26 -6.02
N ASP A 23 -5.31 -13.07 -7.02
CA ASP A 23 -4.09 -13.85 -7.17
C ASP A 23 -3.18 -13.68 -5.95
N TYR A 24 -3.06 -12.46 -5.42
CA TYR A 24 -2.31 -12.17 -4.19
C TYR A 24 -2.91 -12.91 -2.99
N ALA A 25 -4.24 -12.81 -2.79
CA ALA A 25 -4.94 -13.48 -1.70
C ALA A 25 -4.76 -15.01 -1.76
N ARG A 26 -4.77 -15.58 -2.97
CA ARG A 26 -4.53 -17.01 -3.20
C ARG A 26 -3.08 -17.40 -2.94
N GLU A 27 -2.10 -16.65 -3.45
CA GLU A 27 -0.69 -16.99 -3.33
C GLU A 27 -0.12 -16.77 -1.92
N VAL A 28 -0.55 -15.70 -1.23
CA VAL A 28 0.03 -15.29 0.05
C VAL A 28 -0.78 -15.77 1.24
N HIS A 29 -2.10 -15.71 1.14
CA HIS A 29 -3.00 -16.05 2.25
C HIS A 29 -3.73 -17.39 2.05
N ASN A 30 -3.51 -18.08 0.92
CA ASN A 30 -4.20 -19.31 0.54
C ASN A 30 -5.74 -19.20 0.64
N LEU A 31 -6.27 -17.99 0.38
CA LEU A 31 -7.70 -17.69 0.43
C LEU A 31 -8.36 -18.05 -0.90
N SER A 32 -9.46 -18.80 -0.83
CA SER A 32 -10.34 -19.01 -1.97
C SER A 32 -11.22 -17.78 -2.21
N VAL A 33 -11.79 -17.66 -3.41
CA VAL A 33 -12.77 -16.60 -3.74
C VAL A 33 -13.99 -16.66 -2.81
N GLU A 34 -14.39 -17.87 -2.42
CA GLU A 34 -15.45 -18.08 -1.41
C GLU A 34 -15.04 -17.53 -0.04
N GLY A 35 -13.80 -17.77 0.40
CA GLY A 35 -13.29 -17.21 1.65
C GLY A 35 -13.25 -15.68 1.65
N ILE A 36 -12.91 -15.08 0.50
CA ILE A 36 -12.96 -13.62 0.32
C ILE A 36 -14.40 -13.11 0.40
N ALA A 37 -15.33 -13.79 -0.28
CA ALA A 37 -16.75 -13.44 -0.21
C ALA A 37 -17.31 -13.52 1.21
N THR A 38 -16.94 -14.55 1.98
CA THR A 38 -17.30 -14.68 3.40
C THR A 38 -16.73 -13.54 4.23
N LYS A 39 -15.46 -13.17 4.05
CA LYS A 39 -14.84 -12.02 4.75
C LYS A 39 -15.53 -10.69 4.43
N MET A 40 -16.04 -10.55 3.21
CA MET A 40 -16.79 -9.37 2.78
C MET A 40 -18.28 -9.41 3.18
N ALA A 41 -18.74 -10.48 3.83
CA ALA A 41 -20.14 -10.74 4.14
C ALA A 41 -21.06 -10.68 2.90
N LEU A 42 -20.58 -11.17 1.75
CA LEU A 42 -21.37 -11.24 0.52
C LEU A 42 -22.28 -12.47 0.53
N ALA A 43 -23.49 -12.30 -0.01
CA ALA A 43 -24.45 -13.40 -0.16
C ALA A 43 -23.98 -14.47 -1.15
N ASN A 44 -23.16 -14.12 -2.15
CA ASN A 44 -22.59 -15.07 -3.11
C ASN A 44 -21.18 -14.69 -3.56
N HIS A 45 -20.36 -15.70 -3.87
CA HIS A 45 -19.01 -15.48 -4.41
C HIS A 45 -19.03 -15.10 -5.91
N TRP A 46 -20.11 -15.46 -6.64
CA TRP A 46 -20.29 -15.14 -8.06
C TRP A 46 -20.26 -13.64 -8.38
N SER A 47 -20.68 -12.80 -7.43
CA SER A 47 -20.60 -11.35 -7.58
C SER A 47 -19.17 -10.87 -7.84
N ILE A 48 -18.17 -11.48 -7.19
CA ILE A 48 -16.76 -11.12 -7.37
C ILE A 48 -16.31 -11.42 -8.80
N TYR A 49 -16.63 -12.60 -9.33
CA TYR A 49 -16.32 -12.95 -10.73
C TYR A 49 -16.97 -11.97 -11.71
N LYS A 50 -18.24 -11.63 -11.49
CA LYS A 50 -18.97 -10.67 -12.34
C LYS A 50 -18.37 -9.26 -12.29
N TRP A 51 -17.90 -8.82 -11.12
CA TRP A 51 -17.22 -7.52 -10.99
C TRP A 51 -15.90 -7.50 -11.72
N ILE A 52 -15.11 -8.58 -11.63
CA ILE A 52 -13.83 -8.71 -12.33
C ILE A 52 -14.03 -8.74 -13.84
N GLU A 53 -14.99 -9.52 -14.32
CA GLU A 53 -15.32 -9.63 -15.74
C GLU A 53 -15.70 -8.27 -16.32
N ASN A 54 -16.57 -7.51 -15.64
CA ASN A 54 -17.07 -6.25 -16.18
C ASN A 54 -16.21 -5.05 -15.83
N GLY A 55 -15.32 -5.15 -14.84
CA GLY A 55 -14.56 -4.02 -14.32
C GLY A 55 -15.36 -3.09 -13.41
N ARG A 56 -16.50 -3.57 -12.87
CA ARG A 56 -17.48 -2.71 -12.17
C ARG A 56 -17.81 -3.31 -10.81
N MET A 57 -17.05 -2.88 -9.80
CA MET A 57 -17.34 -3.14 -8.38
C MET A 57 -18.02 -1.91 -7.77
N PRO A 58 -19.04 -2.07 -6.91
CA PRO A 58 -19.57 -0.96 -6.12
C PRO A 58 -18.45 -0.31 -5.30
N ALA A 59 -18.29 1.02 -5.42
CA ALA A 59 -17.18 1.74 -4.77
C ALA A 59 -17.11 1.52 -3.25
N VAL A 60 -18.29 1.42 -2.61
CA VAL A 60 -18.42 1.13 -1.17
C VAL A 60 -17.82 -0.21 -0.73
N LEU A 61 -17.65 -1.16 -1.66
CA LEU A 61 -17.10 -2.49 -1.37
C LEU A 61 -15.60 -2.59 -1.65
N ILE A 62 -14.98 -1.59 -2.29
CA ILE A 62 -13.54 -1.59 -2.59
C ILE A 62 -12.71 -1.76 -1.31
N PRO A 63 -12.96 -1.00 -0.22
CA PRO A 63 -12.17 -1.15 1.00
C PRO A 63 -12.30 -2.55 1.63
N ALA A 64 -13.51 -3.09 1.65
CA ALA A 64 -13.76 -4.44 2.19
C ALA A 64 -13.09 -5.52 1.34
N TYR A 65 -13.12 -5.37 0.02
CA TYR A 65 -12.49 -6.29 -0.92
C TYR A 65 -10.96 -6.29 -0.77
N GLU A 66 -10.34 -5.11 -0.74
CA GLU A 66 -8.89 -4.97 -0.60
C GLU A 66 -8.41 -5.43 0.77
N ALA A 67 -9.17 -5.15 1.84
CA ALA A 67 -8.89 -5.67 3.18
C ALA A 67 -9.01 -7.20 3.25
N ALA A 68 -10.00 -7.79 2.59
CA ALA A 68 -10.16 -9.24 2.53
C ALA A 68 -9.02 -9.92 1.74
N CYS A 69 -8.54 -9.27 0.67
CA CYS A 69 -7.43 -9.75 -0.14
C CYS A 69 -6.05 -9.49 0.50
N GLY A 70 -5.93 -8.45 1.33
CA GLY A 70 -4.67 -8.03 1.95
C GLY A 70 -3.80 -7.12 1.07
N ILE A 71 -4.34 -6.56 -0.03
CA ILE A 71 -3.61 -5.67 -0.93
C ILE A 71 -4.55 -4.67 -1.63
N ASP A 72 -4.04 -3.46 -1.87
CA ASP A 72 -4.77 -2.25 -2.27
C ASP A 72 -4.59 -1.88 -3.77
N PHE A 73 -4.55 -2.85 -4.68
CA PHE A 73 -4.30 -2.58 -6.10
C PHE A 73 -5.41 -1.76 -6.78
N VAL A 74 -6.67 -1.89 -6.36
CA VAL A 74 -7.80 -1.16 -6.95
C VAL A 74 -7.69 0.32 -6.58
N SER A 75 -7.46 0.63 -5.31
CA SER A 75 -7.24 1.99 -4.82
C SER A 75 -6.00 2.62 -5.44
N ARG A 76 -4.88 1.89 -5.53
CA ARG A 76 -3.67 2.34 -6.23
C ARG A 76 -3.91 2.64 -7.70
N PHE A 77 -4.67 1.78 -8.40
CA PHE A 77 -5.02 2.00 -9.80
C PHE A 77 -5.84 3.27 -9.97
N LEU A 78 -6.92 3.44 -9.18
CA LEU A 78 -7.80 4.59 -9.26
C LEU A 78 -7.04 5.90 -8.98
N ALA A 79 -6.22 5.93 -7.93
CA ALA A 79 -5.37 7.07 -7.63
C ALA A 79 -4.39 7.36 -8.79
N GLY A 80 -3.72 6.33 -9.30
CA GLY A 80 -2.78 6.46 -10.42
C GLY A 80 -3.43 6.99 -11.70
N THR A 81 -4.67 6.58 -12.01
CA THR A 81 -5.41 7.12 -13.16
C THR A 81 -5.75 8.60 -13.01
N GLY A 82 -5.91 9.10 -11.78
CA GLY A 82 -6.10 10.52 -11.49
C GLY A 82 -4.80 11.33 -11.38
N GLY A 83 -3.64 10.71 -11.60
CA GLY A 83 -2.34 11.36 -11.38
C GLY A 83 -1.99 11.54 -9.90
N HIS A 84 -2.67 10.83 -9.00
CA HIS A 84 -2.40 10.86 -7.57
C HIS A 84 -1.45 9.73 -7.18
N LEU A 85 -0.61 9.99 -6.17
CA LEU A 85 0.28 9.00 -5.58
C LEU A 85 -0.33 8.47 -4.28
N VAL A 86 -0.45 7.15 -4.16
CA VAL A 86 -0.79 6.48 -2.89
C VAL A 86 0.50 6.23 -2.13
N VAL A 87 0.59 6.82 -0.94
CA VAL A 87 1.67 6.58 0.01
C VAL A 87 1.09 5.75 1.15
N GLU A 88 1.60 4.53 1.33
CA GLU A 88 1.23 3.69 2.46
C GLU A 88 1.71 4.37 3.75
N ILE A 89 0.78 4.66 4.64
CA ILE A 89 1.09 5.26 5.93
C ILE A 89 1.38 4.12 6.91
N PRO A 90 2.60 4.00 7.46
CA PRO A 90 2.88 2.96 8.44
C PRO A 90 2.05 3.19 9.71
N ARG A 91 1.71 2.11 10.41
CA ARG A 91 1.07 2.22 11.72
C ARG A 91 2.09 2.75 12.72
N GLY A 92 1.71 3.75 13.51
CA GLY A 92 2.61 4.46 14.41
C GLY A 92 3.30 3.54 15.40
N LYS A 93 4.60 3.77 15.60
CA LYS A 93 5.38 3.32 16.76
C LYS A 93 5.88 4.58 17.48
N VAL A 94 6.22 4.46 18.76
CA VAL A 94 6.90 5.53 19.52
C VAL A 94 8.11 6.01 18.71
N CYS A 95 8.11 7.28 18.34
CA CYS A 95 9.21 7.92 17.63
C CYS A 95 10.24 8.48 18.60
N ASP A 96 11.52 8.31 18.29
CA ASP A 96 12.63 8.92 19.02
C ASP A 96 13.45 9.86 18.12
N ALA A 97 14.41 10.59 18.70
CA ALA A 97 15.31 11.51 18.00
C ALA A 97 16.07 10.81 16.85
N GLN A 98 16.35 9.51 16.99
CA GLN A 98 16.99 8.70 15.96
C GLN A 98 16.14 8.58 14.68
N ASP A 99 14.81 8.50 14.80
CA ASP A 99 13.90 8.39 13.64
C ASP A 99 13.87 9.71 12.85
N VAL A 100 13.89 10.84 13.56
CA VAL A 100 13.94 12.17 12.93
C VAL A 100 15.27 12.38 12.19
N MET A 101 16.38 11.91 12.76
CA MET A 101 17.68 11.94 12.09
C MET A 101 17.70 11.04 10.84
N GLN A 102 17.06 9.86 10.90
CA GLN A 102 16.93 9.00 9.74
C GLN A 102 16.11 9.67 8.63
N LEU A 103 14.98 10.30 8.96
CA LEU A 103 14.17 11.07 8.02
C LEU A 103 14.98 12.19 7.34
N GLN A 104 15.79 12.93 8.11
CA GLN A 104 16.67 13.96 7.55
C GLN A 104 17.64 13.36 6.50
N GLY A 105 18.20 12.19 6.78
CA GLY A 105 19.06 11.45 5.85
C GLY A 105 18.33 11.04 4.57
N GLU A 106 17.13 10.50 4.70
CA GLU A 106 16.29 10.08 3.56
C GLU A 106 15.91 11.26 2.66
N LEU A 107 15.50 12.38 3.25
CA LEU A 107 15.18 13.62 2.53
C LEU A 107 16.40 14.21 1.81
N SER A 108 17.55 14.28 2.50
CA SER A 108 18.79 14.77 1.90
C SER A 108 19.24 13.87 0.74
N GLY A 109 19.09 12.55 0.89
CA GLY A 109 19.35 11.58 -0.16
C GLY A 109 18.42 11.76 -1.37
N ALA A 110 17.12 12.02 -1.14
CA ALA A 110 16.17 12.27 -2.22
C ALA A 110 16.50 13.56 -3.00
N ILE A 111 16.88 14.64 -2.31
CA ILE A 111 17.33 15.89 -2.94
C ILE A 111 18.60 15.65 -3.78
N LYS A 112 19.55 14.88 -3.25
CA LYS A 112 20.75 14.49 -4.00
C LYS A 112 20.39 13.70 -5.26
N SER A 113 19.54 12.69 -5.14
CA SER A 113 19.08 11.88 -6.29
C SER A 113 18.38 12.72 -7.35
N LEU A 114 17.62 13.75 -6.97
CA LEU A 114 17.05 14.71 -7.93
C LEU A 114 18.13 15.50 -8.66
N THR A 115 19.10 16.00 -7.91
CA THR A 115 20.22 16.77 -8.48
C THR A 115 21.02 15.91 -9.46
N ASP A 116 21.30 14.65 -9.10
CA ASP A 116 22.02 13.69 -9.93
C ASP A 116 21.22 13.27 -11.17
N PHE A 117 19.89 13.10 -11.05
CA PHE A 117 19.00 12.85 -12.19
C PHE A 117 19.01 13.99 -13.21
N TYR A 118 18.81 15.23 -12.76
CA TYR A 118 18.86 16.41 -13.64
C TYR A 118 20.26 16.67 -14.21
N SER A 119 21.31 16.14 -13.57
CA SER A 119 22.68 16.14 -14.09
C SER A 119 23.00 14.95 -15.01
N GLY A 120 22.02 14.06 -15.28
CA GLY A 120 22.19 12.89 -16.16
C GLY A 120 22.97 11.73 -15.54
N LYS A 121 23.18 11.72 -14.22
CA LYS A 121 24.01 10.72 -13.50
C LYS A 121 23.20 9.58 -12.88
N GLN A 122 21.87 9.67 -12.88
CA GLN A 122 20.97 8.68 -12.29
C GLN A 122 19.78 8.40 -13.20
N THR A 123 19.21 7.20 -13.09
CA THR A 123 18.01 6.82 -13.84
C THR A 123 16.74 7.36 -13.20
N ALA A 124 15.69 7.58 -14.01
CA ALA A 124 14.39 8.02 -13.52
C ALA A 124 13.79 7.03 -12.51
N GLU A 125 14.00 5.72 -12.72
CA GLU A 125 13.47 4.67 -11.84
C GLU A 125 14.07 4.76 -10.43
N ASP A 126 15.41 4.88 -10.34
CA ASP A 126 16.11 4.98 -9.06
C ASP A 126 15.76 6.27 -8.31
N THR A 127 15.67 7.40 -9.03
CA THR A 127 15.30 8.69 -8.44
C THR A 127 13.86 8.68 -7.93
N LEU A 128 12.92 8.10 -8.69
CA LEU A 128 11.52 7.94 -8.26
C LEU A 128 11.39 7.02 -7.05
N ALA A 129 12.19 5.96 -6.96
CA ALA A 129 12.21 5.07 -5.80
C ALA A 129 12.66 5.83 -4.53
N GLN A 130 13.73 6.62 -4.64
CA GLN A 130 14.24 7.42 -3.51
C GLN A 130 13.23 8.49 -3.06
N LEU A 131 12.57 9.16 -4.01
CA LEU A 131 11.52 10.14 -3.72
C LEU A 131 10.34 9.52 -2.99
N LYS A 132 9.89 8.34 -3.43
CA LYS A 132 8.80 7.62 -2.79
C LYS A 132 9.14 7.22 -1.36
N ALA A 133 10.36 6.75 -1.10
CA ALA A 133 10.81 6.41 0.25
C ALA A 133 10.76 7.65 1.18
N ALA A 134 11.29 8.79 0.73
CA ALA A 134 11.23 10.03 1.51
C ALA A 134 9.79 10.51 1.77
N MET A 135 8.89 10.41 0.78
CA MET A 135 7.47 10.73 0.97
C MET A 135 6.78 9.78 1.97
N GLN A 136 7.13 8.49 1.97
CA GLN A 136 6.65 7.52 2.96
C GLN A 136 7.14 7.87 4.37
N GLY A 137 8.40 8.27 4.53
CA GLY A 137 8.94 8.75 5.79
C GLY A 137 8.18 9.97 6.32
N LEU A 138 7.92 10.96 5.47
CA LEU A 138 7.10 12.12 5.85
C LEU A 138 5.66 11.74 6.25
N ALA A 139 5.03 10.84 5.49
CA ALA A 139 3.67 10.38 5.78
C ALA A 139 3.59 9.64 7.14
N TYR A 140 4.62 8.88 7.50
CA TYR A 140 4.73 8.23 8.81
C TYR A 140 4.72 9.25 9.95
N HIS A 141 5.60 10.26 9.88
CA HIS A 141 5.67 11.30 10.90
C HIS A 141 4.40 12.16 10.93
N HIS A 142 3.77 12.44 9.78
CA HIS A 142 2.46 13.10 9.73
C HIS A 142 1.42 12.34 10.56
N ARG A 143 1.31 11.02 10.37
CA ARG A 143 0.38 10.20 11.15
C ARG A 143 0.73 10.14 12.62
N ASN A 144 2.00 10.04 12.99
CA ASN A 144 2.41 10.07 14.39
C ASN A 144 2.02 11.39 15.07
N VAL A 145 2.11 12.52 14.37
CA VAL A 145 1.65 13.82 14.86
C VAL A 145 0.11 13.87 14.97
N GLU A 146 -0.62 13.36 13.98
CA GLU A 146 -2.09 13.26 14.03
C GLU A 146 -2.60 12.34 15.16
N GLN A 147 -1.83 11.31 15.52
CA GLN A 147 -2.16 10.34 16.57
C GLN A 147 -1.73 10.80 17.97
N HIS A 148 -0.91 11.84 18.10
CA HIS A 148 -0.56 12.44 19.39
C HIS A 148 -1.76 12.75 20.32
N PRO A 149 -2.91 13.29 19.83
CA PRO A 149 -4.10 13.48 20.67
C PRO A 149 -4.84 12.17 21.05
N HIS A 150 -4.62 11.06 20.34
CA HIS A 150 -5.31 9.78 20.55
C HIS A 150 -4.32 8.61 20.46
N PRO A 151 -3.42 8.45 21.45
CA PRO A 151 -2.46 7.35 21.45
C PRO A 151 -3.21 6.01 21.39
N GLU A 152 -2.90 5.19 20.39
CA GLU A 152 -3.42 3.82 20.30
C GLU A 152 -2.86 3.03 21.49
N LEU A 153 -3.76 2.44 22.30
CA LEU A 153 -3.36 1.55 23.39
C LEU A 153 -2.57 0.37 22.79
N PRO A 154 -1.37 0.05 23.30
CA PRO A 154 -0.67 -1.14 22.87
C PRO A 154 -1.53 -2.36 23.21
N LEU A 155 -2.10 -3.01 22.20
CA LEU A 155 -2.84 -4.25 22.35
C LEU A 155 -1.82 -5.38 22.53
N GLY A 156 -1.42 -5.59 23.79
CA GLY A 156 -0.50 -6.65 24.21
C GLY A 156 0.74 -6.06 24.86
N GLY A 157 0.73 -6.02 26.20
CA GLY A 157 1.97 -5.87 26.96
C GLY A 157 2.87 -7.05 26.65
N GLU A 158 4.06 -6.78 26.12
CA GLU A 158 5.20 -7.61 26.46
C GLU A 158 5.41 -7.40 27.97
N GLU A 159 4.93 -8.36 28.76
CA GLU A 159 5.30 -8.48 30.17
C GLU A 159 6.82 -8.69 30.21
N ASP A 160 7.54 -7.65 30.59
CA ASP A 160 8.91 -7.76 31.10
C ASP A 160 8.90 -8.71 32.31
N VAL A 161 9.45 -9.91 32.11
CA VAL A 161 10.08 -10.74 33.16
C VAL A 161 11.42 -11.25 32.63
#